data_AF-A0A662EZ09-F1
#
_entry.id   AF-A0A662EZ09-F1
#
_cell.length_a   1.000
_cell.length_b   1.000
_cell.length_c   1.000
_cell.angle_alpha   90.00
_cell.angle_beta   90.00
_cell.angle_gamma   90.00
#
_symmetry.space_group_name_H-M   'P 1'
#
loop_
_entity.id
_entity.type
_entity.pdbx_description
1 polymer ?
#
loop_
_entity_poly.entity_id
_entity_poly.type
_entity_poly.pdbx_seq_one_letter_code
_entity_poly.pdbx_strand_id
1 'polypeptide(L)'
;MKKAFVSPWHKFLDDAHLFSPQRIYDASWLLLAYTFLGRKAERLCREIYNILLHLDSMKRDDLVDFLFDYRRAVGVALGAFILRKKIKSFKELLPKISQILFESSRDSEIGELVGASFLFVKYLSKDEELKKKLESLMKEIIEKSFERKRFEQYYRDILYIAFFSALADQNLYIEILDRLRRNEQLIEYIENDLEAMALLLFTVSRLSMKRNGVDTALKEWAREKRDEWAPELHNLANEIGIYHWIQRNIIFQGLFASYTEESSQDIESPYLNICSKVTLALVEAGYERPFTLSKYEYDVYLQIKGEIKRYRRVRKIELVFLFLCTELSVFLLYRFFLPTIIPIMFNLKACILALTIVGILLYSVWKYGQVPIHVLKDILNHIKNRLLGS
;
A
#
# COMPACT_ATOMS: atom_id res chain seq x y z
N MET A 1 40.20 44.38 -4.43
CA MET A 1 39.11 43.48 -4.87
C MET A 1 38.28 43.08 -3.66
N LYS A 2 37.10 43.69 -3.49
CA LYS A 2 36.14 43.34 -2.43
C LYS A 2 35.46 42.03 -2.82
N LYS A 3 35.65 40.96 -2.03
CA LYS A 3 34.82 39.76 -2.10
C LYS A 3 33.40 40.18 -1.76
N ALA A 4 32.49 40.08 -2.72
CA ALA A 4 31.08 40.29 -2.49
C ALA A 4 30.62 39.30 -1.42
N PHE A 5 30.12 39.84 -0.30
CA PHE A 5 29.46 39.10 0.75
C PHE A 5 28.13 38.64 0.16
N VAL A 6 28.11 37.42 -0.40
CA VAL A 6 26.87 36.81 -0.85
C VAL A 6 26.06 36.52 0.41
N SER A 7 25.00 37.31 0.56
CA SER A 7 24.02 37.25 1.63
C SER A 7 23.48 35.81 1.82
N PRO A 8 23.30 35.31 3.07
CA PRO A 8 22.67 34.02 3.35
C PRO A 8 21.27 33.86 2.72
N TRP A 9 20.65 34.97 2.32
CA TRP A 9 19.35 35.02 1.68
C TRP A 9 19.31 34.41 0.27
N HIS A 10 20.44 34.28 -0.43
CA HIS A 10 20.44 33.59 -1.73
C HIS A 10 20.34 32.07 -1.61
N LYS A 11 20.78 31.47 -0.49
CA LYS A 11 20.52 30.05 -0.20
C LYS A 11 19.05 29.78 0.12
N PHE A 12 18.36 30.76 0.71
CA PHE A 12 16.94 30.65 1.06
C PHE A 12 16.03 30.64 -0.18
N LEU A 13 16.45 31.26 -1.29
CA LEU A 13 15.71 31.26 -2.56
C LEU A 13 15.93 29.97 -3.37
N ASP A 14 17.12 29.37 -3.30
CA ASP A 14 17.37 28.05 -3.92
C ASP A 14 16.65 26.91 -3.16
N ASP A 15 16.46 27.05 -1.84
CA ASP A 15 15.69 26.11 -1.02
C ASP A 15 14.17 26.42 -0.99
N ALA A 16 13.71 27.58 -1.46
CA ALA A 16 12.30 27.98 -1.41
C ALA A 16 11.37 27.02 -2.18
N HIS A 17 11.89 26.34 -3.21
CA HIS A 17 11.16 25.33 -3.96
C HIS A 17 10.88 24.07 -3.15
N LEU A 18 11.66 23.76 -2.11
CA LEU A 18 11.46 22.61 -1.21
C LEU A 18 10.33 22.82 -0.19
N PHE A 19 9.90 24.06 0.04
CA PHE A 19 9.03 24.43 1.15
C PHE A 19 7.73 25.13 0.74
N SER A 20 7.17 24.83 -0.44
CA SER A 20 5.80 25.25 -0.70
C SER A 20 4.85 24.52 0.27
N PRO A 21 3.89 25.21 0.91
CA PRO A 21 2.96 24.59 1.85
C PRO A 21 2.24 23.35 1.30
N GLN A 22 1.95 23.39 0.00
CA GLN A 22 1.32 22.32 -0.74
C GLN A 22 2.22 21.08 -0.84
N ARG A 23 3.53 21.25 -0.93
CA ARG A 23 4.49 20.17 -1.22
C ARG A 23 4.61 19.15 -0.09
N ILE A 24 4.80 19.58 1.16
CA ILE A 24 4.88 18.62 2.29
C ILE A 24 3.54 17.93 2.55
N TYR A 25 2.44 18.67 2.37
CA TYR A 25 1.08 18.16 2.51
C TYR A 25 0.81 17.05 1.49
N ASP A 26 1.01 17.34 0.21
CA ASP A 26 0.80 16.40 -0.89
C ASP A 26 1.76 15.22 -0.81
N ALA A 27 3.05 15.47 -0.52
CA ALA A 27 4.05 14.41 -0.37
C ALA A 27 3.71 13.43 0.76
N SER A 28 3.13 13.93 1.86
CA SER A 28 2.78 13.09 3.02
C SER A 28 1.54 12.24 2.75
N TRP A 29 0.51 12.82 2.11
CA TRP A 29 -0.65 12.07 1.64
C TRP A 29 -0.26 10.99 0.61
N LEU A 30 0.61 11.35 -0.33
CA LEU A 30 1.12 10.43 -1.32
C LEU A 30 1.92 9.30 -0.66
N LEU A 31 2.83 9.63 0.27
CA LEU A 31 3.60 8.63 1.00
C LEU A 31 2.68 7.67 1.80
N LEU A 32 1.57 8.17 2.34
CA LEU A 32 0.57 7.32 3.00
C LEU A 32 -0.03 6.31 2.01
N ALA A 33 -0.45 6.77 0.83
CA ALA A 33 -0.97 5.91 -0.23
C ALA A 33 0.04 4.83 -0.66
N TYR A 34 1.32 5.20 -0.89
CA TYR A 34 2.38 4.24 -1.18
C TYR A 34 2.55 3.19 -0.07
N THR A 35 2.42 3.60 1.20
CA THR A 35 2.52 2.70 2.35
C THR A 35 1.39 1.66 2.35
N PHE A 36 0.15 2.07 2.06
CA PHE A 36 -1.01 1.18 1.97
C PHE A 36 -0.96 0.23 0.77
N LEU A 37 -0.30 0.65 -0.31
CA LEU A 37 0.02 -0.19 -1.47
C LEU A 37 1.18 -1.17 -1.22
N GLY A 38 1.86 -1.11 -0.08
CA GLY A 38 3.01 -1.96 0.24
C GLY A 38 4.27 -1.61 -0.56
N ARG A 39 4.39 -0.36 -1.01
CA ARG A 39 5.46 0.10 -1.91
C ARG A 39 6.49 0.96 -1.19
N LYS A 40 7.72 0.96 -1.70
CA LYS A 40 8.80 1.83 -1.22
C LYS A 40 8.80 3.13 -2.02
N ALA A 41 8.71 4.26 -1.34
CA ALA A 41 8.87 5.59 -1.92
C ALA A 41 10.07 6.32 -1.29
N GLU A 42 11.28 5.86 -1.60
CA GLU A 42 12.51 6.31 -0.92
C GLU A 42 12.81 7.80 -1.13
N ARG A 43 12.46 8.36 -2.30
CA ARG A 43 12.58 9.80 -2.57
C ARG A 43 11.66 10.61 -1.66
N LEU A 44 10.37 10.30 -1.61
CA LEU A 44 9.40 10.96 -0.72
C LEU A 44 9.79 10.81 0.75
N CYS A 45 10.26 9.62 1.14
CA CYS A 45 10.77 9.40 2.50
C CYS A 45 11.96 10.31 2.83
N ARG A 46 12.92 10.47 1.91
CA ARG A 46 14.09 11.34 2.09
C ARG A 46 13.68 12.80 2.15
N GLU A 47 12.78 13.22 1.27
CA GLU A 47 12.27 14.59 1.21
C GLU A 47 11.58 15.01 2.51
N ILE A 48 10.59 14.22 2.97
CA ILE A 48 9.90 14.49 4.24
C ILE A 48 10.89 14.44 5.41
N TYR A 49 11.81 13.48 5.42
CA TYR A 49 12.83 13.38 6.47
C TYR A 49 13.74 14.61 6.53
N ASN A 50 14.17 15.14 5.37
CA ASN A 50 14.99 16.35 5.31
C ASN A 50 14.23 17.58 5.81
N ILE A 51 12.92 17.67 5.53
CA ILE A 51 12.09 18.74 6.09
C ILE A 51 12.05 18.61 7.62
N LEU A 52 11.80 17.41 8.16
CA LEU A 52 11.80 17.20 9.61
C LEU A 52 13.16 17.51 10.27
N LEU A 53 14.27 17.17 9.61
CA LEU A 53 15.61 17.57 10.05
C LEU A 53 15.78 19.09 10.10
N HIS A 54 15.26 19.79 9.08
CA HIS A 54 15.33 21.24 9.05
C HIS A 54 14.52 21.86 10.19
N LEU A 55 13.30 21.35 10.45
CA LEU A 55 12.46 21.81 11.57
C LEU A 55 13.14 21.59 12.94
N ASP A 56 13.94 20.53 13.11
CA ASP A 56 14.72 20.27 14.35
C ASP A 56 15.72 21.40 14.64
N SER A 57 16.24 22.04 13.58
CA SER A 57 17.21 23.14 13.69
C SER A 57 16.57 24.53 13.84
N MET A 58 15.25 24.67 13.66
CA MET A 58 14.56 25.95 13.72
C MET A 58 14.41 26.45 15.16
N LYS A 59 14.38 27.79 15.32
CA LYS A 59 13.93 28.41 16.56
C LYS A 59 12.43 28.19 16.72
N ARG A 60 11.94 28.31 17.96
CA ARG A 60 10.53 28.08 18.28
C ARG A 60 9.59 28.99 17.48
N ASP A 61 9.90 30.29 17.38
CA ASP A 61 9.03 31.25 16.70
C ASP A 61 8.93 30.95 15.19
N ASP A 62 10.06 30.65 14.55
CA ASP A 62 10.08 30.23 13.13
C ASP A 62 9.29 28.93 12.90
N LEU A 63 9.35 27.99 13.86
CA LEU A 63 8.59 26.74 13.82
C LEU A 63 7.08 26.99 13.96
N VAL A 64 6.67 27.93 14.83
CA VAL A 64 5.27 28.35 14.97
C VAL A 64 4.77 28.96 13.68
N ASP A 65 5.53 29.91 13.10
CA ASP A 65 5.17 30.56 11.83
C ASP A 65 5.10 29.55 10.67
N PHE A 66 5.97 28.54 10.67
CA PHE A 66 5.94 27.47 9.68
C PHE A 66 4.68 26.60 9.82
N LEU A 67 4.33 26.20 11.04
CA LEU A 67 3.19 25.33 11.34
C LEU A 67 1.85 26.07 11.44
N PHE A 68 1.84 27.40 11.33
CA PHE A 68 0.62 28.21 11.29
C PHE A 68 -0.25 27.87 10.08
N ASP A 69 0.37 27.52 8.94
CA ASP A 69 -0.37 26.99 7.79
C ASP A 69 -0.83 25.56 8.07
N TYR A 70 -2.15 25.36 8.09
CA TYR A 70 -2.74 24.07 8.44
C TYR A 70 -2.27 22.92 7.52
N ARG A 71 -2.01 23.18 6.22
CA ARG A 71 -1.54 22.14 5.29
C ARG A 71 -0.13 21.71 5.64
N ARG A 72 0.75 22.66 6.00
CA ARG A 72 2.10 22.34 6.50
C ARG A 72 2.02 21.53 7.79
N ALA A 73 1.18 21.95 8.72
CA ALA A 73 0.98 21.23 9.98
C ALA A 73 0.49 19.79 9.78
N VAL A 74 -0.54 19.58 8.95
CA VAL A 74 -1.05 18.24 8.60
C VAL A 74 0.04 17.41 7.90
N GLY A 75 0.75 17.99 6.93
CA GLY A 75 1.83 17.33 6.22
C GLY A 75 2.95 16.86 7.17
N VAL A 76 3.41 17.74 8.06
CA VAL A 76 4.41 17.40 9.09
C VAL A 76 3.91 16.29 10.00
N ALA A 77 2.68 16.41 10.51
CA ALA A 77 2.09 15.44 11.41
C ALA A 77 1.97 14.05 10.77
N LEU A 78 1.43 13.98 9.55
CA LEU A 78 1.22 12.75 8.82
C LEU A 78 2.54 12.13 8.33
N GLY A 79 3.43 12.94 7.74
CA GLY A 79 4.73 12.49 7.28
C GLY A 79 5.58 11.92 8.41
N ALA A 80 5.57 12.58 9.58
CA ALA A 80 6.23 12.09 10.78
C ALA A 80 5.63 10.76 11.26
N PHE A 81 4.30 10.63 11.27
CA PHE A 81 3.62 9.39 11.65
C PHE A 81 4.04 8.20 10.77
N ILE A 82 4.12 8.41 9.45
CA ILE A 82 4.55 7.36 8.52
C ILE A 82 6.03 6.99 8.77
N LEU A 83 6.89 8.00 8.97
CA LEU A 83 8.33 7.83 9.20
C LEU A 83 8.71 7.52 10.66
N ARG A 84 7.73 7.26 11.55
CA ARG A 84 7.90 7.09 13.00
C ARG A 84 9.03 6.15 13.46
N LYS A 85 9.46 5.20 12.63
CA LYS A 85 10.61 4.32 12.96
C LYS A 85 11.96 5.04 12.79
N LYS A 86 12.09 5.94 11.82
CA LYS A 86 13.31 6.69 11.50
C LYS A 86 13.49 7.92 12.37
N ILE A 87 12.40 8.53 12.82
CA ILE A 87 12.41 9.84 13.48
C ILE A 87 12.37 9.80 15.01
N LYS A 88 12.48 8.61 15.62
CA LYS A 88 12.52 8.47 17.10
C LYS A 88 13.70 9.21 17.75
N SER A 89 14.71 9.58 16.96
CA SER A 89 15.87 10.35 17.41
C SER A 89 15.54 11.83 17.70
N PHE A 90 14.46 12.39 17.16
CA PHE A 90 14.10 13.80 17.34
C PHE A 90 13.40 14.08 18.69
N LYS A 91 14.07 13.74 19.80
CA LYS A 91 13.46 13.80 21.14
C LYS A 91 13.03 15.21 21.55
N GLU A 92 13.71 16.25 21.09
CA GLU A 92 13.42 17.64 21.45
C GLU A 92 12.41 18.31 20.52
N LEU A 93 12.38 17.94 19.24
CA LEU A 93 11.43 18.48 18.27
C LEU A 93 10.01 17.96 18.49
N LEU A 94 9.85 16.66 18.78
CA LEU A 94 8.51 16.05 18.85
C LEU A 94 7.61 16.73 19.90
N PRO A 95 8.05 17.02 21.14
CA PRO A 95 7.24 17.75 22.11
C PRO A 95 6.90 19.19 21.66
N LYS A 96 7.86 19.89 21.01
CA LYS A 96 7.64 21.25 20.50
C LYS A 96 6.55 21.25 19.43
N ILE A 97 6.67 20.36 18.44
CA ILE A 97 5.66 20.20 17.39
C ILE A 97 4.31 19.82 18.00
N SER A 98 4.26 18.87 18.94
CA SER A 98 2.99 18.46 19.58
C SER A 98 2.24 19.61 20.23
N GLN A 99 2.93 20.51 20.93
CA GLN A 99 2.31 21.67 21.57
C GLN A 99 1.78 22.66 20.53
N ILE A 100 2.58 22.99 19.51
CA ILE A 100 2.16 23.90 18.43
C ILE A 100 0.96 23.33 17.68
N LEU A 101 1.00 22.04 17.34
CA LEU A 101 -0.12 21.35 16.69
C LEU A 101 -1.39 21.38 17.54
N PHE A 102 -1.27 21.20 18.86
CA PHE A 102 -2.41 21.28 19.77
C PHE A 102 -3.01 22.70 19.83
N GLU A 103 -2.17 23.73 19.98
CA GLU A 103 -2.60 25.13 20.00
C GLU A 103 -3.31 25.50 18.69
N SER A 104 -2.70 25.22 17.53
CA SER A 104 -3.31 25.46 16.23
C SER A 104 -4.61 24.66 16.01
N SER A 105 -4.69 23.42 16.53
CA SER A 105 -5.90 22.60 16.46
C SER A 105 -7.04 23.21 17.26
N ARG A 106 -6.75 23.68 18.49
CA ARG A 106 -7.73 24.29 19.38
C ARG A 106 -8.28 25.59 18.81
N ASP A 107 -7.40 26.41 18.24
CA ASP A 107 -7.78 27.76 17.80
C ASP A 107 -8.52 27.75 16.45
N SER A 108 -8.24 26.76 15.58
CA SER A 108 -8.88 26.65 14.26
C SER A 108 -10.09 25.71 14.21
N GLU A 109 -10.17 24.72 15.11
CA GLU A 109 -11.18 23.65 15.11
C GLU A 109 -11.28 22.85 13.77
N ILE A 110 -10.24 22.87 12.92
CA ILE A 110 -10.23 22.14 11.63
C ILE A 110 -10.05 20.64 11.87
N GLY A 111 -10.98 19.81 11.40
CA GLY A 111 -11.02 18.36 11.68
C GLY A 111 -9.83 17.59 11.12
N GLU A 112 -9.32 17.98 9.94
CA GLU A 112 -8.10 17.38 9.36
C GLU A 112 -6.88 17.61 10.26
N LEU A 113 -6.69 18.85 10.71
CA LEU A 113 -5.57 19.23 11.58
C LEU A 113 -5.67 18.54 12.94
N VAL A 114 -6.86 18.56 13.55
CA VAL A 114 -7.10 17.94 14.86
C VAL A 114 -6.84 16.42 14.79
N GLY A 115 -7.36 15.74 13.77
CA GLY A 115 -7.16 14.30 13.57
C GLY A 115 -5.70 13.93 13.30
N ALA A 116 -5.00 14.69 12.44
CA ALA A 116 -3.58 14.48 12.19
C ALA A 116 -2.72 14.72 13.45
N SER A 117 -3.05 15.76 14.23
CA SER A 117 -2.39 16.08 15.51
C SER A 117 -2.60 14.97 16.54
N PHE A 118 -3.81 14.41 16.63
CA PHE A 118 -4.09 13.27 17.49
C PHE A 118 -3.21 12.06 17.12
N LEU A 119 -3.11 11.75 15.83
CA LEU A 119 -2.27 10.66 15.33
C LEU A 119 -0.79 10.90 15.68
N PHE A 120 -0.31 12.13 15.50
CA PHE A 120 1.06 12.52 15.86
C PHE A 120 1.33 12.32 17.36
N VAL A 121 0.49 12.88 18.22
CA VAL A 121 0.65 12.80 19.68
C VAL A 121 0.58 11.35 20.15
N LYS A 122 -0.39 10.56 19.67
CA LYS A 122 -0.59 9.17 20.08
C LYS A 122 0.62 8.28 19.78
N TYR A 123 1.26 8.45 18.62
CA TYR A 123 2.30 7.51 18.16
C TYR A 123 3.73 8.03 18.29
N LEU A 124 3.94 9.35 18.35
CA LEU A 124 5.27 9.97 18.35
C LEU A 124 5.64 10.56 19.71
N SER A 125 4.97 11.64 20.14
CA SER A 125 5.32 12.29 21.41
C SER A 125 4.87 11.49 22.63
N LYS A 126 3.78 10.72 22.50
CA LYS A 126 3.17 9.90 23.56
C LYS A 126 2.81 10.72 24.81
N ASP A 127 2.43 11.97 24.60
CA ASP A 127 1.94 12.84 25.66
C ASP A 127 0.47 12.48 25.94
N GLU A 128 0.23 11.80 27.05
CA GLU A 128 -1.11 11.31 27.42
C GLU A 128 -2.07 12.45 27.79
N GLU A 129 -1.57 13.60 28.27
CA GLU A 129 -2.40 14.74 28.60
C GLU A 129 -2.88 15.45 27.33
N LEU A 130 -1.97 15.74 26.41
CA LEU A 130 -2.32 16.30 25.11
C LEU A 130 -3.22 15.37 24.31
N LYS A 131 -2.98 14.05 24.38
CA LYS A 131 -3.85 13.06 23.73
C LYS A 131 -5.29 13.19 24.20
N LYS A 132 -5.52 13.25 25.52
CA LYS A 132 -6.87 13.41 26.08
C LYS A 132 -7.51 14.74 25.68
N LYS A 133 -6.74 15.82 25.66
CA LYS A 133 -7.22 17.14 25.22
C LYS A 133 -7.65 17.12 23.75
N LEU A 134 -6.87 16.49 22.87
CA LEU A 134 -7.24 16.31 21.46
C LEU A 134 -8.45 15.39 21.28
N GLU A 135 -8.55 14.29 22.05
CA GLU A 135 -9.75 13.43 22.04
C GLU A 135 -11.01 14.20 22.45
N SER A 136 -10.91 15.07 23.46
CA SER A 136 -12.00 15.94 23.88
C SER A 136 -12.39 16.93 22.77
N LEU A 137 -11.41 17.54 22.12
CA LEU A 137 -11.64 18.49 21.02
C LEU A 137 -12.28 17.80 19.81
N MET A 138 -11.83 16.60 19.45
CA MET A 138 -12.47 15.79 18.39
C MET A 138 -13.94 15.55 18.69
N LYS A 139 -14.29 15.17 19.93
CA LYS A 139 -15.68 14.97 20.35
C LYS A 139 -16.50 16.26 20.29
N GLU A 140 -15.94 17.37 20.75
CA GLU A 140 -16.60 18.67 20.70
C GLU A 140 -16.93 19.08 19.26
N ILE A 141 -15.98 18.93 18.33
CA ILE A 141 -16.20 19.21 16.90
C ILE A 141 -17.30 18.30 16.35
N ILE A 142 -17.28 17.01 16.67
CA ILE A 142 -18.33 16.06 16.25
C ILE A 142 -19.70 16.51 16.76
N GLU A 143 -19.85 16.79 18.05
CA GLU A 143 -21.15 17.23 18.61
C GLU A 143 -21.64 18.53 17.99
N LYS A 144 -20.78 19.56 17.94
CA LYS A 144 -21.11 20.84 17.29
C LYS A 144 -21.54 20.63 15.85
N SER A 145 -20.85 19.77 15.11
CA SER A 145 -21.14 19.50 13.71
C SER A 145 -22.46 18.76 13.54
N PHE A 146 -22.82 17.89 14.49
CA PHE A 146 -24.08 17.16 14.47
C PHE A 146 -25.28 17.91 15.08
N GLU A 147 -25.07 19.02 15.79
CA GLU A 147 -26.14 19.86 16.35
C GLU A 147 -26.52 21.03 15.43
N ARG A 148 -25.57 21.52 14.63
CA ARG A 148 -25.77 22.68 13.75
C ARG A 148 -26.71 22.33 12.60
N LYS A 149 -27.80 23.08 12.41
CA LYS A 149 -28.71 23.00 11.25
C LYS A 149 -28.04 23.19 9.86
N ARG A 150 -26.73 23.39 9.78
CA ARG A 150 -25.91 23.58 8.56
C ARG A 150 -24.80 22.52 8.48
N PHE A 151 -25.19 21.25 8.52
CA PHE A 151 -24.27 20.10 8.49
C PHE A 151 -23.41 20.05 7.22
N GLU A 152 -23.95 20.53 6.10
CA GLU A 152 -23.26 20.66 4.81
C GLU A 152 -21.94 21.45 4.91
N GLN A 153 -21.75 22.27 5.94
CA GLN A 153 -20.54 23.08 6.10
C GLN A 153 -19.42 22.37 6.87
N TYR A 154 -19.74 21.31 7.63
CA TYR A 154 -18.80 20.71 8.60
C TYR A 154 -18.62 19.19 8.43
N TYR A 155 -19.31 18.57 7.47
CA TYR A 155 -19.24 17.12 7.27
C TYR A 155 -17.81 16.64 6.96
N ARG A 156 -17.01 17.45 6.24
CA ARG A 156 -15.60 17.10 5.96
C ARG A 156 -14.77 16.98 7.22
N ASP A 157 -14.98 17.85 8.22
CA ASP A 157 -14.26 17.78 9.49
C ASP A 157 -14.58 16.49 10.24
N ILE A 158 -15.86 16.08 10.27
CA ILE A 158 -16.28 14.79 10.82
C ILE A 158 -15.60 13.64 10.09
N LEU A 159 -15.58 13.66 8.75
CA LEU A 159 -14.98 12.60 7.93
C LEU A 159 -13.48 12.50 8.12
N TYR A 160 -12.77 13.63 8.24
CA TYR A 160 -11.35 13.63 8.57
C TYR A 160 -11.10 13.06 9.96
N ILE A 161 -11.88 13.47 10.96
CA ILE A 161 -11.78 12.92 12.31
C ILE A 161 -12.04 11.40 12.31
N ALA A 162 -13.03 10.93 11.57
CA ALA A 162 -13.31 9.51 11.39
C ALA A 162 -12.15 8.78 10.70
N PHE A 163 -11.60 9.35 9.62
CA PHE A 163 -10.47 8.81 8.89
C PHE A 163 -9.23 8.62 9.78
N PHE A 164 -8.82 9.67 10.49
CA PHE A 164 -7.66 9.60 11.40
C PHE A 164 -7.92 8.69 12.61
N SER A 165 -9.14 8.66 13.12
CA SER A 165 -9.54 7.72 14.18
C SER A 165 -9.46 6.27 13.71
N ALA A 166 -9.86 5.99 12.46
CA ALA A 166 -9.77 4.66 11.83
C ALA A 166 -8.32 4.26 11.54
N LEU A 167 -7.45 5.20 11.13
CA LEU A 167 -6.01 4.97 11.01
C LEU A 167 -5.36 4.64 12.37
N ALA A 168 -5.85 5.28 13.44
CA ALA A 168 -5.35 5.08 14.79
C ALA A 168 -5.99 3.88 15.51
N ASP A 169 -6.87 3.10 14.85
CA ASP A 169 -7.66 2.02 15.45
C ASP A 169 -8.43 2.43 16.73
N GLN A 170 -8.89 3.68 16.79
CA GLN A 170 -9.69 4.21 17.90
C GLN A 170 -11.17 3.96 17.65
N ASN A 171 -11.99 3.69 18.69
CA ASN A 171 -13.42 3.41 18.47
C ASN A 171 -14.26 4.63 18.04
N LEU A 172 -13.71 5.85 18.08
CA LEU A 172 -14.45 7.07 17.75
C LEU A 172 -15.01 7.08 16.31
N TYR A 173 -14.31 6.49 15.32
CA TYR A 173 -14.86 6.41 13.97
C TYR A 173 -16.10 5.50 13.88
N ILE A 174 -16.25 4.53 14.78
CA ILE A 174 -17.43 3.63 14.82
C ILE A 174 -18.65 4.43 15.26
N GLU A 175 -18.48 5.26 16.30
CA GLU A 175 -19.53 6.15 16.80
C GLU A 175 -19.97 7.14 15.72
N ILE A 176 -19.02 7.74 15.00
CA ILE A 176 -19.32 8.63 13.86
C ILE A 176 -20.12 7.88 12.78
N LEU A 177 -19.67 6.69 12.37
CA LEU A 177 -20.35 5.90 11.35
C LEU A 177 -21.78 5.50 11.76
N ASP A 178 -22.02 5.16 13.03
CA ASP A 178 -23.38 4.84 13.49
C ASP A 178 -24.31 6.07 13.48
N ARG A 179 -23.79 7.26 13.77
CA ARG A 179 -24.55 8.51 13.63
C ARG A 179 -24.82 8.85 12.17
N LEU A 180 -23.82 8.72 11.29
CA LEU A 180 -23.97 8.95 9.85
C LEU A 180 -25.00 8.00 9.23
N ARG A 181 -24.98 6.71 9.61
CA ARG A 181 -25.94 5.71 9.14
C ARG A 181 -27.40 6.12 9.39
N ARG A 182 -27.66 6.85 10.49
CA ARG A 182 -29.02 7.30 10.86
C ARG A 182 -29.45 8.58 10.13
N ASN A 183 -28.60 9.13 9.27
CA ASN A 183 -28.82 10.39 8.58
C ASN A 183 -28.61 10.24 7.06
N GLU A 184 -29.61 9.69 6.37
CA GLU A 184 -29.55 9.39 4.94
C GLU A 184 -29.29 10.64 4.08
N GLN A 185 -29.89 11.78 4.43
CA GLN A 185 -29.66 13.05 3.71
C GLN A 185 -28.18 13.42 3.70
N LEU A 186 -27.49 13.27 4.83
CA LEU A 186 -26.07 13.58 4.93
C LEU A 186 -25.20 12.64 4.09
N ILE A 187 -25.60 11.37 3.99
CA ILE A 187 -24.92 10.39 3.13
C ILE A 187 -25.01 10.84 1.66
N GLU A 188 -26.18 11.25 1.19
CA GLU A 188 -26.38 11.73 -0.18
C GLU A 188 -25.50 12.95 -0.49
N TYR A 189 -25.33 13.89 0.45
CA TYR A 189 -24.38 15.00 0.29
C TYR A 189 -22.92 14.54 0.19
N ILE A 190 -22.54 13.52 0.95
CA ILE A 190 -21.17 12.99 0.95
C ILE A 190 -20.87 12.24 -0.35
N GLU A 191 -21.83 11.49 -0.89
CA GLU A 191 -21.71 10.76 -2.16
C GLU A 191 -21.43 11.70 -3.34
N ASN A 192 -21.94 12.93 -3.29
CA ASN A 192 -21.70 13.95 -4.33
C ASN A 192 -20.33 14.64 -4.26
N ASP A 193 -19.52 14.38 -3.25
CA ASP A 193 -18.18 14.96 -3.08
C ASP A 193 -17.10 13.86 -3.12
N LEU A 194 -16.26 13.91 -4.15
CA LEU A 194 -15.21 12.91 -4.39
C LEU A 194 -14.26 12.71 -3.19
N GLU A 195 -13.84 13.79 -2.53
CA GLU A 195 -12.91 13.71 -1.39
C GLU A 195 -13.63 13.12 -0.17
N ALA A 196 -14.87 13.56 0.06
CA ALA A 196 -15.69 13.10 1.16
C ALA A 196 -16.05 11.61 1.02
N MET A 197 -16.48 11.21 -0.16
CA MET A 197 -16.76 9.83 -0.53
C MET A 197 -15.51 8.95 -0.34
N ALA A 198 -14.33 9.43 -0.72
CA ALA A 198 -13.07 8.70 -0.48
C ALA A 198 -12.77 8.51 1.01
N LEU A 199 -12.90 9.57 1.83
CA LEU A 199 -12.71 9.48 3.28
C LEU A 199 -13.72 8.52 3.92
N LEU A 200 -14.99 8.62 3.52
CA LEU A 200 -16.05 7.76 4.03
C LEU A 200 -15.82 6.30 3.62
N LEU A 201 -15.55 6.03 2.34
CA LEU A 201 -15.27 4.69 1.82
C LEU A 201 -14.10 4.03 2.57
N PHE A 202 -13.03 4.78 2.83
CA PHE A 202 -11.92 4.28 3.65
C PHE A 202 -12.39 3.84 5.04
N THR A 203 -13.17 4.69 5.73
CA THR A 203 -13.64 4.40 7.10
C THR A 203 -14.62 3.23 7.18
N VAL A 204 -15.59 3.13 6.26
CA VAL A 204 -16.52 1.99 6.22
C VAL A 204 -15.79 0.70 5.83
N SER A 205 -14.79 0.78 4.94
CA SER A 205 -13.95 -0.37 4.59
C SER A 205 -13.18 -0.90 5.79
N ARG A 206 -12.57 -0.01 6.60
CA ARG A 206 -11.93 -0.38 7.88
C ARG A 206 -12.92 -1.06 8.83
N LEU A 207 -14.14 -0.56 8.94
CA LEU A 207 -15.17 -1.15 9.80
C LEU A 207 -15.59 -2.54 9.33
N SER A 208 -15.85 -2.69 8.03
CA SER A 208 -16.32 -3.94 7.40
C SER A 208 -15.38 -5.12 7.66
N MET A 209 -14.08 -4.85 7.77
CA MET A 209 -13.00 -5.82 7.99
C MET A 209 -12.64 -6.04 9.47
N LYS A 210 -13.20 -5.24 10.40
CA LYS A 210 -12.90 -5.35 11.83
C LYS A 210 -13.45 -6.67 12.38
N ARG A 211 -12.61 -7.47 13.04
CA ARG A 211 -12.97 -8.86 13.43
C ARG A 211 -14.01 -8.91 14.54
N ASN A 212 -13.82 -8.17 15.64
CA ASN A 212 -14.66 -8.25 16.85
C ASN A 212 -15.01 -6.85 17.40
N GLY A 213 -16.02 -6.78 18.27
CA GLY A 213 -16.33 -5.60 19.11
C GLY A 213 -17.12 -4.48 18.42
N VAL A 214 -17.90 -4.83 17.39
CA VAL A 214 -18.75 -3.90 16.64
C VAL A 214 -20.12 -4.53 16.51
N ASP A 215 -21.16 -3.70 16.58
CA ASP A 215 -22.53 -4.06 16.25
C ASP A 215 -22.60 -4.73 14.86
N THR A 216 -23.25 -5.89 14.79
CA THR A 216 -23.38 -6.68 13.55
C THR A 216 -24.09 -5.90 12.45
N ALA A 217 -25.16 -5.18 12.76
CA ALA A 217 -25.94 -4.42 11.78
C ALA A 217 -25.14 -3.24 11.21
N LEU A 218 -24.38 -2.54 12.04
CA LEU A 218 -23.51 -1.46 11.57
C LEU A 218 -22.39 -2.00 10.65
N LYS A 219 -21.87 -3.19 10.96
CA LYS A 219 -20.84 -3.85 10.16
C LYS A 219 -21.39 -4.35 8.81
N GLU A 220 -22.62 -4.86 8.79
CA GLU A 220 -23.32 -5.25 7.56
C GLU A 220 -23.60 -4.04 6.68
N TRP A 221 -24.16 -2.97 7.25
CA TRP A 221 -24.34 -1.70 6.53
C TRP A 221 -23.01 -1.19 5.93
N ALA A 222 -21.91 -1.24 6.68
CA ALA A 222 -20.60 -0.82 6.19
C ALA A 222 -20.05 -1.73 5.07
N ARG A 223 -20.45 -3.02 5.02
CA ARG A 223 -20.10 -3.92 3.91
C ARG A 223 -20.90 -3.59 2.66
N GLU A 224 -22.22 -3.43 2.80
CA GLU A 224 -23.10 -3.04 1.69
C GLU A 224 -22.63 -1.73 1.06
N LYS A 225 -22.39 -0.70 1.89
CA LYS A 225 -21.90 0.59 1.40
C LYS A 225 -20.51 0.56 0.81
N ARG A 226 -19.62 -0.31 1.31
CA ARG A 226 -18.32 -0.54 0.67
C ARG A 226 -18.48 -1.10 -0.74
N ASP A 227 -19.34 -2.10 -0.91
CA ASP A 227 -19.54 -2.78 -2.19
C ASP A 227 -20.27 -1.89 -3.22
N GLU A 228 -21.12 -0.97 -2.74
CA GLU A 228 -21.80 0.07 -3.53
C GLU A 228 -20.84 1.20 -3.95
N TRP A 229 -20.13 1.82 -2.99
CA TRP A 229 -19.35 3.02 -3.24
C TRP A 229 -17.99 2.78 -3.87
N ALA A 230 -17.38 1.60 -3.71
CA ALA A 230 -16.07 1.34 -4.29
C ALA A 230 -16.08 1.36 -5.84
N PRO A 231 -17.01 0.67 -6.53
CA PRO A 231 -17.17 0.79 -7.99
C PRO A 231 -17.53 2.21 -8.44
N GLU A 232 -18.40 2.89 -7.70
CA GLU A 232 -18.84 4.25 -8.04
C GLU A 232 -17.69 5.26 -7.94
N LEU A 233 -16.94 5.26 -6.84
CA LEU A 233 -15.75 6.10 -6.67
C LEU A 233 -14.71 5.82 -7.77
N HIS A 234 -14.55 4.55 -8.17
CA HIS A 234 -13.67 4.17 -9.26
C HIS A 234 -14.13 4.76 -10.60
N ASN A 235 -15.42 4.69 -10.91
CA ASN A 235 -15.99 5.26 -12.13
C ASN A 235 -15.87 6.79 -12.16
N LEU A 236 -16.19 7.46 -11.05
CA LEU A 236 -16.01 8.92 -10.92
C LEU A 236 -14.54 9.32 -11.11
N ALA A 237 -13.60 8.58 -10.51
CA ALA A 237 -12.18 8.82 -10.70
C ALA A 237 -11.72 8.62 -12.16
N ASN A 238 -12.33 7.67 -12.88
CA ASN A 238 -12.10 7.45 -14.31
C ASN A 238 -12.61 8.62 -15.15
N GLU A 239 -13.85 9.05 -14.94
CA GLU A 239 -14.50 10.12 -15.69
C GLU A 239 -13.75 11.45 -15.56
N ILE A 240 -13.27 11.77 -14.35
CA ILE A 240 -12.51 13.00 -14.08
C ILE A 240 -11.04 12.89 -14.54
N GLY A 241 -10.62 11.71 -15.03
CA GLY A 241 -9.25 11.46 -15.50
C GLY A 241 -8.20 11.32 -14.39
N ILE A 242 -8.61 11.37 -13.13
CA ILE A 242 -7.76 11.16 -11.95
C ILE A 242 -7.19 9.74 -11.95
N TYR A 243 -7.98 8.76 -12.38
CA TYR A 243 -7.56 7.37 -12.37
C TYR A 243 -6.41 7.07 -13.34
N HIS A 244 -6.40 7.66 -14.54
CA HIS A 244 -5.25 7.54 -15.45
C HIS A 244 -3.97 8.09 -14.82
N TRP A 245 -4.08 9.18 -14.05
CA TRP A 245 -2.95 9.73 -13.32
C TRP A 245 -2.51 8.82 -12.16
N ILE A 246 -3.46 8.30 -11.36
CA ILE A 246 -3.19 7.32 -10.29
C ILE A 246 -2.50 6.08 -10.87
N GLN A 247 -3.03 5.53 -11.96
CA GLN A 247 -2.45 4.38 -12.63
C GLN A 247 -1.03 4.70 -13.08
N ARG A 248 -0.81 5.77 -13.85
CA ARG A 248 0.51 6.07 -14.42
C ARG A 248 1.57 6.37 -13.35
N ASN A 249 1.23 7.20 -12.36
CA ASN A 249 2.21 7.80 -11.44
C ASN A 249 2.29 7.09 -10.08
N ILE A 250 1.19 6.53 -9.57
CA ILE A 250 1.20 5.82 -8.29
C ILE A 250 1.35 4.31 -8.51
N ILE A 251 0.54 3.72 -9.40
CA ILE A 251 0.43 2.27 -9.57
C ILE A 251 1.46 1.69 -10.56
N PHE A 252 1.74 2.32 -11.69
CA PHE A 252 2.69 1.80 -12.67
C PHE A 252 4.13 2.12 -12.27
N GLN A 253 4.44 3.38 -11.95
CA GLN A 253 5.78 3.75 -11.50
C GLN A 253 6.23 2.92 -10.30
N GLY A 254 5.41 2.71 -9.27
CA GLY A 254 5.83 1.85 -8.15
C GLY A 254 5.88 0.34 -8.43
N LEU A 255 5.30 -0.16 -9.53
CA LEU A 255 5.41 -1.57 -9.96
C LEU A 255 6.73 -1.83 -10.71
N PHE A 256 7.25 -0.80 -11.38
CA PHE A 256 8.45 -0.87 -12.24
C PHE A 256 9.59 0.07 -11.79
N ALA A 257 9.48 0.72 -10.62
CA ALA A 257 10.47 1.65 -10.09
C ALA A 257 11.85 1.01 -9.88
N SER A 258 11.94 -0.32 -9.77
CA SER A 258 13.22 -1.02 -9.73
C SER A 258 13.93 -1.12 -11.09
N TYR A 259 13.28 -0.70 -12.18
CA TYR A 259 13.77 -0.85 -13.56
C TYR A 259 13.95 0.47 -14.32
N THR A 260 13.52 1.61 -13.78
CA THR A 260 13.67 2.91 -14.45
C THR A 260 14.12 3.97 -13.44
N GLU A 261 15.41 4.29 -13.45
CA GLU A 261 15.97 5.40 -12.66
C GLU A 261 15.55 6.79 -13.20
N GLU A 262 14.84 6.88 -14.33
CA GLU A 262 14.75 8.13 -15.11
C GLU A 262 13.36 8.70 -15.43
N SER A 263 12.23 8.15 -14.96
CA SER A 263 10.92 8.78 -15.25
C SER A 263 10.34 9.56 -14.07
N SER A 264 11.08 10.54 -13.58
CA SER A 264 10.59 11.50 -12.58
C SER A 264 10.60 12.94 -13.11
N GLN A 265 10.00 13.14 -14.28
CA GLN A 265 9.60 14.48 -14.69
C GLN A 265 8.23 14.77 -14.06
N ASP A 266 8.28 15.70 -13.11
CA ASP A 266 7.22 16.55 -12.59
C ASP A 266 5.93 15.86 -12.16
N ILE A 267 5.91 15.52 -10.86
CA ILE A 267 4.69 15.23 -10.11
C ILE A 267 3.95 16.58 -9.90
N GLU A 268 3.52 17.22 -10.98
CA GLU A 268 2.69 18.43 -10.94
C GLU A 268 1.28 18.05 -11.37
N SER A 269 0.52 17.45 -10.43
CA SER A 269 -0.93 17.44 -10.51
C SER A 269 -1.47 18.38 -9.44
N PRO A 270 -2.41 19.28 -9.75
CA PRO A 270 -3.04 20.15 -8.75
C PRO A 270 -3.89 19.40 -7.71
N TYR A 271 -4.04 18.06 -7.82
CA TYR A 271 -4.94 17.25 -6.99
C TYR A 271 -4.26 16.05 -6.31
N LEU A 272 -2.95 16.10 -6.04
CA LEU A 272 -2.17 14.97 -5.49
C LEU A 272 -2.75 14.41 -4.18
N ASN A 273 -3.18 15.28 -3.28
CA ASN A 273 -3.85 14.89 -2.04
C ASN A 273 -5.15 14.12 -2.30
N ILE A 274 -6.00 14.59 -3.23
CA ILE A 274 -7.28 13.93 -3.57
C ILE A 274 -7.00 12.58 -4.23
N CYS A 275 -6.09 12.53 -5.22
CA CYS A 275 -5.67 11.28 -5.84
C CYS A 275 -5.18 10.26 -4.80
N SER A 276 -4.42 10.72 -3.81
CA SER A 276 -3.91 9.88 -2.72
C SER A 276 -5.04 9.35 -1.83
N LYS A 277 -6.01 10.18 -1.47
CA LYS A 277 -7.19 9.79 -0.67
C LYS A 277 -8.08 8.79 -1.42
N VAL A 278 -8.36 9.04 -2.70
CA VAL A 278 -9.09 8.10 -3.57
C VAL A 278 -8.35 6.77 -3.65
N THR A 279 -7.02 6.80 -3.88
CA THR A 279 -6.19 5.59 -3.90
C THR A 279 -6.28 4.83 -2.57
N LEU A 280 -6.16 5.53 -1.45
CA LEU A 280 -6.27 4.93 -0.11
C LEU A 280 -7.62 4.25 0.10
N ALA A 281 -8.71 4.92 -0.27
CA ALA A 281 -10.06 4.42 -0.16
C ALA A 281 -10.26 3.14 -0.98
N LEU A 282 -9.88 3.16 -2.26
CA LEU A 282 -10.01 2.01 -3.16
C LEU A 282 -9.11 0.84 -2.75
N VAL A 283 -7.90 1.11 -2.23
CA VAL A 283 -7.00 0.08 -1.71
C VAL A 283 -7.56 -0.59 -0.45
N GLU A 284 -8.10 0.19 0.47
CA GLU A 284 -8.70 -0.34 1.70
C GLU A 284 -10.01 -1.08 1.40
N ALA A 285 -10.79 -0.61 0.43
CA ALA A 285 -11.98 -1.30 -0.09
C ALA A 285 -11.64 -2.57 -0.90
N GLY A 286 -10.36 -2.85 -1.18
CA GLY A 286 -9.93 -4.04 -1.91
C GLY A 286 -10.11 -3.97 -3.43
N TYR A 287 -10.42 -2.79 -3.98
CA TYR A 287 -10.61 -2.56 -5.42
C TYR A 287 -9.26 -2.38 -6.14
N GLU A 288 -8.34 -1.59 -5.56
CA GLU A 288 -7.02 -1.28 -6.15
C GLU A 288 -5.87 -2.11 -5.56
N ARG A 289 -6.20 -3.18 -4.82
CA ARG A 289 -5.22 -4.18 -4.42
C ARG A 289 -5.22 -5.35 -5.40
N PRO A 290 -4.08 -5.67 -6.05
CA PRO A 290 -3.84 -7.02 -6.54
C PRO A 290 -3.66 -8.06 -5.41
N PHE A 291 -3.85 -7.73 -4.11
CA PHE A 291 -3.42 -8.59 -3.00
C PHE A 291 -4.37 -8.64 -1.77
N THR A 292 -5.67 -8.44 -1.93
CA THR A 292 -6.67 -9.16 -1.10
C THR A 292 -7.24 -10.35 -1.85
N LEU A 293 -6.42 -10.93 -2.71
CA LEU A 293 -6.67 -12.27 -3.15
C LEU A 293 -6.64 -13.16 -1.89
N SER A 294 -7.74 -13.84 -1.59
CA SER A 294 -7.71 -15.02 -0.74
C SER A 294 -6.54 -15.91 -1.18
N LYS A 295 -6.03 -16.77 -0.29
CA LYS A 295 -4.95 -17.70 -0.64
C LYS A 295 -5.21 -18.38 -2.01
N TYR A 296 -6.47 -18.72 -2.26
CA TYR A 296 -6.96 -19.24 -3.54
C TYR A 296 -6.75 -18.27 -4.70
N GLU A 297 -7.28 -17.06 -4.61
CA GLU A 297 -7.18 -16.08 -5.70
C GLU A 297 -5.71 -15.65 -5.94
N TYR A 298 -4.85 -15.71 -4.92
CA TYR A 298 -3.42 -15.38 -5.03
C TYR A 298 -2.70 -16.47 -5.82
N ASP A 299 -3.08 -17.71 -5.57
CA ASP A 299 -2.63 -18.85 -6.36
C ASP A 299 -3.13 -18.76 -7.81
N VAL A 300 -4.38 -18.34 -8.04
CA VAL A 300 -4.93 -18.10 -9.40
C VAL A 300 -4.20 -16.95 -10.10
N TYR A 301 -3.94 -15.83 -9.42
CA TYR A 301 -3.17 -14.71 -9.98
C TYR A 301 -1.73 -15.11 -10.31
N LEU A 302 -1.07 -15.88 -9.44
CA LEU A 302 0.26 -16.43 -9.75
C LEU A 302 0.20 -17.39 -10.93
N GLN A 303 -0.91 -18.11 -11.12
CA GLN A 303 -1.15 -18.99 -12.25
C GLN A 303 -1.29 -18.18 -13.54
N ILE A 304 -2.13 -17.15 -13.56
CA ILE A 304 -2.33 -16.24 -14.69
C ILE A 304 -1.03 -15.49 -15.02
N LYS A 305 -0.31 -14.98 -14.02
CA LYS A 305 0.99 -14.32 -14.18
C LYS A 305 2.07 -15.26 -14.72
N GLY A 306 2.03 -16.53 -14.30
CA GLY A 306 2.86 -17.61 -14.83
C GLY A 306 2.52 -17.94 -16.29
N GLU A 307 1.24 -17.97 -16.65
CA GLU A 307 0.77 -18.21 -18.02
C GLU A 307 1.13 -17.08 -18.97
N ILE A 308 0.93 -15.81 -18.56
CA ILE A 308 1.29 -14.61 -19.33
C ILE A 308 2.81 -14.53 -19.56
N LYS A 309 3.62 -14.90 -18.56
CA LYS A 309 5.10 -14.92 -18.68
C LYS A 309 5.66 -16.25 -19.21
N ARG A 310 4.82 -17.21 -19.60
CA ARG A 310 5.19 -18.61 -19.92
C ARG A 310 6.00 -19.34 -18.84
N TYR A 311 6.12 -18.78 -17.63
CA TYR A 311 6.72 -19.46 -16.48
C TYR A 311 5.68 -20.37 -15.83
N ARG A 312 5.64 -21.63 -16.27
CA ARG A 312 4.79 -22.65 -15.67
C ARG A 312 5.35 -23.06 -14.29
N ARG A 313 4.50 -23.06 -13.26
CA ARG A 313 4.83 -23.49 -11.90
C ARG A 313 5.18 -24.99 -11.92
N VAL A 314 6.45 -25.33 -11.82
CA VAL A 314 6.90 -26.70 -11.51
C VAL A 314 6.79 -26.86 -9.99
N ARG A 315 5.98 -27.80 -9.51
CA ARG A 315 5.83 -28.05 -8.05
C ARG A 315 7.19 -28.43 -7.47
N LYS A 316 7.47 -28.09 -6.21
CA LYS A 316 8.77 -28.40 -5.57
C LYS A 316 9.14 -29.89 -5.68
N ILE A 317 8.14 -30.79 -5.60
CA ILE A 317 8.32 -32.23 -5.78
C ILE A 317 8.71 -32.60 -7.21
N GLU A 318 8.07 -31.99 -8.21
CA GLU A 318 8.38 -32.18 -9.64
C GLU A 318 9.77 -31.62 -9.98
N LEU A 319 10.20 -30.54 -9.31
CA LEU A 319 11.52 -29.95 -9.45
C LEU A 319 12.61 -30.86 -8.84
N VAL A 320 12.34 -31.43 -7.67
CA VAL A 320 13.22 -32.43 -7.03
C VAL A 320 13.30 -33.69 -7.90
N PHE A 321 12.18 -34.14 -8.45
CA PHE A 321 12.13 -35.26 -9.39
C PHE A 321 12.94 -34.99 -10.66
N LEU A 322 12.83 -33.79 -11.22
CA LEU A 322 13.66 -33.29 -12.32
C LEU A 322 15.16 -33.37 -12.00
N PHE A 323 15.58 -32.88 -10.83
CA PHE A 323 16.98 -32.96 -10.40
C PHE A 323 17.45 -34.41 -10.27
N LEU A 324 16.67 -35.28 -9.63
CA LEU A 324 17.00 -36.70 -9.48
C LEU A 324 17.08 -37.42 -10.83
N CYS A 325 16.15 -37.16 -11.75
CA CYS A 325 16.20 -37.74 -13.09
C CYS A 325 17.42 -37.23 -13.88
N THR A 326 17.79 -35.97 -13.73
CA THR A 326 18.95 -35.38 -14.42
C THR A 326 20.25 -35.96 -13.88
N GLU A 327 20.40 -36.09 -12.56
CA GLU A 327 21.56 -36.74 -11.93
C GLU A 327 21.67 -38.21 -12.35
N LEU A 328 20.56 -38.95 -12.36
CA LEU A 328 20.53 -40.34 -12.84
C LEU A 328 20.96 -40.42 -14.32
N SER A 329 20.54 -39.48 -15.15
CA SER A 329 20.92 -39.42 -16.58
C SER A 329 22.42 -39.20 -16.75
N VAL A 330 22.98 -38.24 -16.00
CA VAL A 330 24.42 -37.93 -16.02
C VAL A 330 25.23 -39.10 -15.49
N PHE A 331 24.77 -39.76 -14.42
CA PHE A 331 25.41 -40.96 -13.88
C PHE A 331 25.43 -42.12 -14.90
N LEU A 332 24.29 -42.38 -15.56
CA LEU A 332 24.19 -43.42 -16.59
C LEU A 332 25.09 -43.11 -17.80
N LEU A 333 25.13 -41.85 -18.24
CA LEU A 333 26.02 -41.39 -19.31
C LEU A 333 27.50 -41.55 -18.91
N TYR A 334 27.89 -41.10 -17.72
CA TYR A 334 29.26 -41.21 -17.22
C TYR A 334 29.73 -42.66 -17.11
N ARG A 335 28.88 -43.55 -16.59
CA ARG A 335 29.16 -44.99 -16.49
C ARG A 335 29.34 -45.65 -17.87
N PHE A 336 28.68 -45.13 -18.90
CA PHE A 336 28.79 -45.64 -20.27
C PHE A 336 30.04 -45.11 -21.00
N PHE A 337 30.41 -43.84 -20.76
CA PHE A 337 31.59 -43.23 -21.37
C PHE A 337 32.91 -43.59 -20.68
N LEU A 338 32.89 -44.10 -19.44
CA LEU A 338 34.06 -44.74 -18.85
C LEU A 338 34.21 -46.17 -19.41
N PRO A 339 35.23 -46.46 -20.21
CA PRO A 339 35.35 -47.74 -20.90
C PRO A 339 35.70 -48.82 -19.88
N THR A 340 34.71 -49.59 -19.44
CA THR A 340 34.96 -50.92 -18.88
C THR A 340 34.34 -51.95 -19.80
N ILE A 341 35.21 -52.86 -20.23
CA ILE A 341 35.05 -53.84 -21.30
C ILE A 341 33.92 -54.83 -20.93
N ILE A 342 32.80 -54.75 -21.66
CA ILE A 342 31.74 -55.78 -21.87
C ILE A 342 30.73 -55.99 -20.70
N PRO A 343 29.40 -56.20 -20.95
CA PRO A 343 28.73 -56.47 -22.24
C PRO A 343 27.91 -55.28 -22.75
N ILE A 344 28.34 -54.76 -23.89
CA ILE A 344 27.89 -53.48 -24.47
C ILE A 344 26.46 -53.56 -25.04
N MET A 345 25.94 -54.73 -25.41
CA MET A 345 24.63 -54.81 -26.08
C MET A 345 23.42 -54.86 -25.13
N PHE A 346 23.51 -55.53 -23.98
CA PHE A 346 22.39 -55.61 -23.03
C PHE A 346 22.21 -54.28 -22.27
N ASN A 347 23.32 -53.58 -22.00
CA ASN A 347 23.31 -52.26 -21.37
C ASN A 347 22.82 -51.14 -22.29
N LEU A 348 23.09 -51.21 -23.61
CA LEU A 348 22.71 -50.13 -24.53
C LEU A 348 21.18 -49.99 -24.65
N LYS A 349 20.45 -51.09 -24.81
CA LYS A 349 18.98 -51.06 -24.94
C LYS A 349 18.30 -50.55 -23.67
N ALA A 350 18.78 -50.98 -22.50
CA ALA A 350 18.27 -50.53 -21.21
C ALA A 350 18.58 -49.04 -20.96
N CYS A 351 19.77 -48.57 -21.33
CA CYS A 351 20.16 -47.16 -21.18
C CYS A 351 19.40 -46.26 -22.16
N ILE A 352 19.24 -46.65 -23.42
CA ILE A 352 18.42 -45.90 -24.40
C ILE A 352 16.97 -45.81 -23.90
N LEU A 353 16.42 -46.90 -23.37
CA LEU A 353 15.07 -46.90 -22.79
C LEU A 353 14.97 -45.95 -21.58
N ALA A 354 15.94 -45.99 -20.66
CA ALA A 354 15.99 -45.11 -19.49
C ALA A 354 16.10 -43.63 -19.89
N LEU A 355 16.98 -43.28 -20.83
CA LEU A 355 17.12 -41.92 -21.35
C LEU A 355 15.87 -41.45 -22.08
N THR A 356 15.20 -42.33 -22.81
CA THR A 356 13.93 -42.01 -23.49
C THR A 356 12.82 -41.74 -22.49
N ILE A 357 12.70 -42.56 -21.44
CA ILE A 357 11.72 -42.37 -20.36
C ILE A 357 12.00 -41.06 -19.62
N VAL A 358 13.26 -40.79 -19.27
CA VAL A 358 13.65 -39.52 -18.64
C VAL A 358 13.33 -38.35 -19.57
N GLY A 359 13.67 -38.42 -20.86
CA GLY A 359 13.35 -37.39 -21.84
C GLY A 359 11.84 -37.09 -21.95
N ILE A 360 10.99 -38.11 -21.95
CA ILE A 360 9.51 -37.97 -21.98
C ILE A 360 9.00 -37.31 -20.70
N LEU A 361 9.55 -37.68 -19.54
CA LEU A 361 9.19 -37.10 -18.24
C LEU A 361 9.64 -35.63 -18.15
N LEU A 362 10.89 -35.34 -18.55
CA LEU A 362 11.43 -33.98 -18.64
C LEU A 362 10.58 -33.10 -19.55
N TYR A 363 10.23 -33.61 -20.74
CA TYR A 363 9.37 -32.91 -21.69
C TYR A 363 7.97 -32.69 -21.13
N SER A 364 7.40 -33.66 -20.43
CA SER A 364 6.07 -33.54 -19.83
C SER A 364 6.04 -32.51 -18.69
N VAL A 365 7.07 -32.48 -17.84
CA VAL A 365 7.19 -31.46 -16.79
C VAL A 365 7.45 -30.08 -17.38
N TRP A 366 8.28 -29.97 -18.42
CA TRP A 366 8.51 -28.69 -19.11
C TRP A 366 7.23 -28.21 -19.81
N LYS A 367 6.57 -29.06 -20.59
CA LYS A 367 5.40 -28.69 -21.39
C LYS A 367 4.12 -28.57 -20.56
N TYR A 368 3.92 -29.35 -19.50
CA TYR A 368 2.65 -29.37 -18.77
C TYR A 368 2.77 -28.97 -17.29
N GLY A 369 3.98 -28.72 -16.77
CA GLY A 369 4.22 -28.32 -15.38
C GLY A 369 4.00 -29.41 -14.34
N GLN A 370 3.60 -30.61 -14.78
CA GLN A 370 3.34 -31.81 -14.00
C GLN A 370 3.45 -33.04 -14.92
N VAL A 371 3.67 -34.23 -14.35
CA VAL A 371 3.56 -35.48 -15.11
C VAL A 371 2.10 -35.99 -15.06
N PRO A 372 1.35 -35.97 -16.17
CA PRO A 372 -0.02 -36.47 -16.17
C PRO A 372 -0.06 -37.99 -15.96
N ILE A 373 -1.09 -38.49 -15.27
CA ILE A 373 -1.28 -39.93 -15.01
C ILE A 373 -1.36 -40.75 -16.31
N HIS A 374 -1.88 -40.19 -17.41
CA HIS A 374 -1.91 -40.87 -18.69
C HIS A 374 -0.51 -41.10 -19.27
N VAL A 375 0.40 -40.12 -19.14
CA VAL A 375 1.81 -40.27 -19.57
C VAL A 375 2.53 -41.35 -18.74
N LEU A 376 2.27 -41.40 -17.43
CA LEU A 376 2.78 -42.46 -16.56
C LEU A 376 2.25 -43.84 -16.96
N LYS A 377 0.95 -43.95 -17.30
CA LYS A 377 0.34 -45.19 -17.81
C LYS A 377 0.96 -45.61 -19.15
N ASP A 378 1.21 -44.66 -20.04
CA ASP A 378 1.83 -44.93 -21.34
C ASP A 378 3.28 -45.43 -21.18
N ILE A 379 4.06 -44.80 -20.29
CA ILE A 379 5.42 -45.25 -19.95
C ILE A 379 5.38 -46.66 -19.35
N LEU A 380 4.49 -46.93 -18.38
CA LEU A 380 4.33 -48.24 -17.76
C LEU A 380 3.93 -49.31 -18.79
N ASN A 381 3.00 -48.99 -19.69
CA ASN A 381 2.60 -49.89 -20.77
C ASN A 381 3.75 -50.13 -21.76
N HIS A 382 4.56 -49.12 -22.07
CA HIS A 382 5.71 -49.26 -22.96
C HIS A 382 6.83 -50.11 -22.34
N ILE A 383 7.07 -49.97 -21.03
CA ILE A 383 7.97 -50.84 -20.26
C ILE A 383 7.43 -52.27 -20.21
N LYS A 384 6.14 -52.44 -19.90
CA LYS A 384 5.47 -53.75 -19.83
C LYS A 384 5.56 -54.50 -21.15
N ASN A 385 5.29 -53.82 -22.28
CA ASN A 385 5.32 -54.42 -23.61
C ASN A 385 6.75 -54.78 -24.07
N ARG A 386 7.79 -54.09 -23.58
CA ARG A 386 9.20 -54.42 -23.88
C ARG A 386 9.82 -55.45 -22.93
N LEU A 387 9.33 -55.58 -21.70
CA LEU A 387 9.82 -56.56 -20.73
C LEU A 387 9.09 -57.91 -20.80
N LEU A 388 7.81 -57.91 -21.17
CA LEU A 388 7.00 -59.13 -21.36
C LEU A 388 6.88 -59.55 -22.84
N GLY A 389 7.57 -58.83 -23.73
CA GLY A 389 7.66 -59.11 -25.16
C GLY A 389 9.01 -59.75 -25.53
N SER A 390 9.31 -60.89 -24.91
CA SER A 390 10.12 -62.00 -25.45
C SER A 390 9.87 -63.24 -24.61
#